data_AF-A0A521ZWZ1-F1
#
_entry.id   AF-A0A521ZWZ1-F1
#
_cell.length_a   1.000
_cell.length_b   1.000
_cell.length_c   1.000
_cell.angle_alpha   90.00
_cell.angle_beta   90.00
_cell.angle_gamma   90.00
#
_symmetry.space_group_name_H-M   'P 1'
#
loop_
_entity.id
_entity.type
_entity.pdbx_description
1 polymer ?
#
loop_
_entity_poly.entity_id
_entity_poly.type
_entity_poly.pdbx_seq_one_letter_code
_entity_poly.pdbx_strand_id
1 'polypeptide(L)'
;MKKLKTLTALTLALAYVAAPLALSAEDKKEAAKTYPLTTCVVSGEKLGEMGDPYVFKHEGKEVKLCCKSCLKKFNADPAKYLKKIEEAEKAAKK
;
A
#
# COMPACT_ATOMS: atom_id res chain seq x y z
N MET A 1 -5.08 13.41 -66.10
CA MET A 1 -4.54 14.69 -66.60
C MET A 1 -4.99 15.82 -65.67
N LYS A 2 -4.11 16.79 -65.40
CA LYS A 2 -4.22 17.93 -64.44
C LYS A 2 -3.91 17.53 -62.98
N LYS A 3 -2.62 17.37 -62.62
CA LYS A 3 -1.70 18.42 -62.13
C LYS A 3 -2.31 19.18 -60.93
N LEU A 4 -1.81 18.95 -59.72
CA LEU A 4 -0.59 19.57 -59.18
C LEU A 4 -0.79 21.07 -58.91
N LYS A 5 -1.27 21.34 -57.70
CA LYS A 5 -1.15 22.55 -56.86
C LYS A 5 -2.23 22.36 -55.79
N THR A 6 -1.91 21.87 -54.60
CA THR A 6 -1.15 22.62 -53.60
C THR A 6 -0.49 21.66 -52.61
N LEU A 7 0.80 21.38 -52.84
CA LEU A 7 1.73 21.20 -51.73
C LEU A 7 1.75 22.48 -50.89
N THR A 8 2.22 22.38 -49.64
CA THR A 8 2.36 23.45 -48.62
C THR A 8 1.07 23.93 -47.95
N ALA A 9 0.44 23.04 -47.19
CA ALA A 9 -0.14 23.38 -45.88
C ALA A 9 -0.04 22.16 -44.95
N LEU A 10 1.19 21.65 -44.84
CA LEU A 10 1.63 20.79 -43.75
C LEU A 10 1.82 21.70 -42.51
N THR A 11 0.72 22.09 -41.88
CA THR A 11 0.74 22.68 -40.54
C THR A 11 -0.41 22.07 -39.74
N LEU A 12 -0.01 21.15 -38.86
CA LEU A 12 -0.66 20.89 -37.58
C LEU A 12 -2.12 20.38 -37.59
N ALA A 13 -2.30 19.13 -37.99
CA ALA A 13 -3.38 18.30 -37.42
C ALA A 13 -2.95 16.84 -37.33
N LEU A 14 -1.71 16.58 -36.88
CA LEU A 14 -1.46 15.39 -36.06
C LEU A 14 -2.13 15.64 -34.70
N ALA A 15 -3.44 15.40 -34.62
CA ALA A 15 -4.06 15.02 -33.35
C ALA A 15 -3.81 13.52 -33.15
N TYR A 16 -2.52 13.17 -33.05
CA TYR A 16 -2.05 11.90 -32.54
C TYR A 16 -1.83 12.13 -31.04
N VAL A 17 -2.46 11.26 -30.23
CA VAL A 17 -2.12 10.96 -28.83
C VAL A 17 -2.42 12.07 -27.83
N ALA A 18 -3.54 11.90 -27.11
CA ALA A 18 -3.55 11.74 -25.65
C ALA A 18 -5.00 11.83 -25.13
N ALA A 19 -5.83 10.85 -25.44
CA ALA A 19 -6.82 10.45 -24.45
C ALA A 19 -6.08 9.44 -23.58
N PRO A 20 -5.58 9.82 -22.39
CA PRO A 20 -5.01 8.82 -21.51
C PRO A 20 -6.15 7.88 -21.17
N LEU A 21 -5.95 6.62 -21.54
CA LEU A 21 -6.27 5.53 -20.65
C LEU A 21 -5.78 5.93 -19.26
N ALA A 22 -6.65 6.50 -18.44
CA ALA A 22 -6.61 6.22 -17.01
C ALA A 22 -7.22 4.81 -16.92
N LEU A 23 -6.48 3.69 -16.91
CA LEU A 23 -5.40 3.40 -15.98
C LEU A 23 -5.55 4.23 -14.71
N SER A 24 -6.64 3.98 -13.98
CA SER A 24 -6.54 3.89 -12.53
C SER A 24 -5.60 2.72 -12.17
N ALA A 25 -4.32 2.86 -12.51
CA ALA A 25 -3.28 2.54 -11.56
C ALA A 25 -3.18 3.76 -10.63
N GLU A 26 -2.70 3.56 -9.40
CA GLU A 26 -2.75 4.52 -8.29
C GLU A 26 -4.14 4.50 -7.63
N ASP A 27 -4.43 3.64 -6.66
CA ASP A 27 -3.65 3.42 -5.45
C ASP A 27 -3.84 1.96 -5.03
N LYS A 28 -2.81 1.14 -5.24
CA LYS A 28 -2.71 -0.16 -4.56
C LYS A 28 -2.34 0.09 -3.09
N LYS A 29 -3.09 0.95 -2.40
CA LYS A 29 -3.29 0.81 -0.97
C LYS A 29 -4.42 -0.18 -0.82
N GLU A 30 -4.08 -1.43 -1.15
CA GLU A 30 -4.83 -2.59 -0.70
C GLU A 30 -5.10 -2.32 0.77
N ALA A 31 -6.35 -2.02 1.08
CA ALA A 31 -6.77 -1.59 2.40
C ALA A 31 -6.33 -2.68 3.36
N ALA A 32 -5.19 -2.40 4.00
CA ALA A 32 -4.70 -3.03 5.20
C ALA A 32 -5.92 -3.48 6.00
N LYS A 33 -6.16 -4.80 6.06
CA LYS A 33 -7.15 -5.35 6.98
C LYS A 33 -6.91 -4.65 8.30
N THR A 34 -7.92 -3.93 8.78
CA THR A 34 -7.77 -2.99 9.90
C THR A 34 -6.99 -3.67 11.02
N TYR A 35 -5.78 -3.16 11.27
CA TYR A 35 -4.94 -3.74 12.30
C TYR A 35 -5.56 -3.33 13.64
N PRO A 36 -6.04 -4.28 14.46
CA PRO A 36 -6.92 -3.98 15.59
C PRO A 36 -6.19 -3.30 16.76
N LEU A 37 -4.87 -3.29 16.74
CA LEU A 37 -4.05 -2.72 17.80
C LEU A 37 -3.54 -1.34 17.39
N THR A 38 -3.73 -0.35 18.25
CA THR A 38 -3.09 0.97 18.13
C THR A 38 -1.69 0.99 18.76
N THR A 39 -1.31 -0.09 19.44
CA THR A 39 -0.02 -0.28 20.09
C THR A 39 0.78 -1.40 19.43
N CYS A 40 2.10 -1.34 19.56
CA CYS A 40 3.01 -2.37 19.09
C CYS A 40 2.80 -3.65 19.91
N VAL A 41 2.50 -4.76 19.25
CA VAL A 41 2.29 -6.06 19.91
C VAL A 41 3.54 -6.57 20.64
N VAL A 42 4.71 -6.05 20.27
CA VAL A 42 6.02 -6.43 20.82
C VAL A 42 6.40 -5.57 22.02
N SER A 43 6.46 -4.24 21.86
CA SER A 43 6.89 -3.33 22.94
C SER A 43 5.76 -2.78 23.79
N GLY A 44 4.51 -2.79 23.31
CA GLY A 44 3.35 -2.19 23.98
C GLY A 44 3.21 -0.68 23.76
N GLU A 45 4.13 -0.05 23.05
CA GLU A 45 4.13 1.40 22.79
C GLU A 45 3.15 1.77 21.67
N LYS A 46 2.69 3.03 21.60
CA LYS A 46 1.81 3.45 20.50
C LYS A 46 2.51 3.34 19.15
N LEU A 47 1.82 2.77 18.17
CA LEU A 47 2.25 2.81 16.79
C LEU A 47 2.22 4.28 16.31
N GLY A 48 3.31 4.73 15.69
CA GLY A 48 3.42 6.11 15.19
C GLY A 48 4.13 7.09 16.12
N GLU A 49 4.32 6.78 17.41
CA GLU A 49 5.06 7.70 18.32
C GLU A 49 6.56 7.78 17.99
N MET A 50 7.14 6.68 17.48
CA MET A 50 8.56 6.62 17.12
C MET A 50 8.83 6.89 15.63
N GLY A 51 7.83 7.38 14.89
CA GLY A 51 7.87 7.54 13.44
C GLY A 51 7.05 6.47 12.71
N ASP A 52 7.36 6.23 11.44
CA ASP A 52 6.56 5.35 10.58
C ASP A 52 6.54 3.90 11.08
N PRO A 53 5.34 3.33 11.33
CA PRO A 53 5.23 1.95 11.77
C PRO A 53 5.66 0.98 10.66
N TYR A 54 6.36 -0.08 11.06
CA TYR A 54 6.76 -1.14 10.16
C TYR A 54 5.60 -2.10 9.92
N VAL A 55 5.07 -2.11 8.69
CA VAL A 55 3.94 -2.92 8.27
C VAL A 55 4.42 -4.06 7.37
N PHE A 56 4.05 -5.29 7.70
CA PHE A 56 4.36 -6.46 6.88
C PHE A 56 3.25 -7.50 6.98
N LYS A 57 3.20 -8.41 6.00
CA LYS A 57 2.28 -9.55 6.04
C LYS A 57 2.99 -10.78 6.60
N HIS A 58 2.35 -11.46 7.55
CA HIS A 58 2.80 -12.71 8.12
C HIS A 58 1.60 -13.67 8.18
N GLU A 59 1.73 -14.85 7.57
CA GLU A 59 0.65 -15.87 7.52
C GLU A 59 -0.70 -15.33 7.00
N GLY A 60 -0.66 -14.43 6.01
CA GLY A 60 -1.87 -13.82 5.43
C GLY A 60 -2.55 -12.77 6.31
N LYS A 61 -1.94 -12.41 7.44
CA LYS A 61 -2.35 -11.31 8.33
C LYS A 61 -1.39 -10.14 8.20
N GLU A 62 -1.91 -8.94 8.32
CA GLU A 62 -1.08 -7.74 8.41
C GLU A 62 -0.64 -7.51 9.85
N VAL A 63 0.65 -7.30 10.06
CA VAL A 63 1.27 -7.00 11.35
C VAL A 63 1.93 -5.63 11.28
N LYS A 64 1.66 -4.81 12.30
CA LYS A 64 2.26 -3.48 12.44
C LYS A 64 3.12 -3.41 13.71
N LEU A 65 4.34 -2.94 13.56
CA LEU A 65 5.31 -2.78 14.64
C LEU A 65 5.79 -1.33 14.72
N CYS A 66 6.18 -0.87 15.90
CA CYS A 66 6.66 0.50 16.07
C CYS A 66 8.07 0.73 15.48
N CYS A 67 8.90 -0.33 15.35
CA CYS A 67 10.26 -0.20 14.84
C CYS A 67 10.84 -1.54 14.31
N LYS A 68 11.99 -1.46 13.62
CA LYS A 68 12.74 -2.65 13.15
C LYS A 68 13.28 -3.52 14.29
N SER A 69 13.55 -2.95 15.47
CA SER A 69 13.96 -3.74 16.64
C SER A 69 12.84 -4.66 17.12
N CYS A 70 11.59 -4.19 17.04
CA CYS A 70 10.43 -5.01 17.32
C CYS A 70 10.27 -6.16 16.31
N LEU A 71 10.68 -5.99 15.06
CA LEU A 71 10.65 -7.06 14.06
C LEU A 71 11.54 -8.24 14.48
N LYS A 72 12.73 -7.98 15.02
CA LYS A 72 13.63 -9.05 15.51
C LYS A 72 12.99 -9.86 16.65
N LYS A 73 12.35 -9.18 17.59
CA LYS A 73 11.62 -9.82 18.70
C LYS A 73 10.38 -10.57 18.20
N PHE A 74 9.65 -9.98 17.25
CA PHE A 74 8.54 -10.65 16.59
C PHE A 74 8.98 -11.94 15.93
N ASN A 75 10.08 -11.93 15.16
CA ASN A 75 10.61 -13.11 14.48
C ASN A 75 11.15 -14.19 15.45
N ALA A 76 11.50 -13.82 16.68
CA ALA A 76 11.91 -14.80 17.69
C ALA A 76 10.71 -15.63 18.20
N ASP A 77 9.52 -15.02 18.31
CA ASP A 77 8.31 -15.65 18.83
C ASP A 77 7.04 -15.22 18.06
N PRO A 78 6.95 -15.42 16.74
CA PRO A 78 5.88 -14.85 15.92
C PRO A 78 4.50 -15.38 16.36
N ALA A 79 4.41 -16.68 16.67
CA ALA A 79 3.17 -17.31 17.13
C ALA A 79 2.57 -16.66 18.39
N LYS A 80 3.42 -16.21 19.33
CA LYS A 80 2.98 -15.54 20.56
C LYS A 80 2.35 -14.19 20.26
N TYR A 81 2.94 -13.42 19.36
CA TYR A 81 2.46 -12.10 18.99
C TYR A 81 1.25 -12.16 18.06
N LEU A 82 1.23 -13.12 17.14
CA LEU A 82 0.09 -13.34 16.26
C LEU A 82 -1.17 -13.69 17.04
N LYS A 83 -1.09 -14.60 18.03
CA LYS A 83 -2.24 -14.90 18.89
C LYS A 83 -2.84 -13.64 19.52
N LYS A 84 -2.01 -12.72 20.02
CA LYS A 84 -2.49 -11.45 20.59
C LYS A 84 -3.19 -10.56 19.55
N ILE A 85 -2.64 -10.49 18.33
CA ILE A 85 -3.25 -9.74 17.23
C ILE A 85 -4.60 -10.38 16.87
N GLU A 86 -4.67 -11.70 16.77
CA GLU A 86 -5.90 -12.43 16.44
C GLU A 86 -6.97 -12.27 17.51
N GLU A 87 -6.60 -12.31 18.79
CA GLU A 87 -7.50 -12.04 19.90
C GLU A 87 -8.04 -10.62 19.84
N ALA A 88 -7.18 -9.63 19.56
CA ALA A 88 -7.59 -8.25 19.35
C ALA A 88 -8.49 -8.09 18.11
N GLU A 89 -8.20 -8.79 17.00
CA GLU A 89 -9.03 -8.80 15.80
C GLU A 89 -10.42 -9.36 16.09
N LYS A 90 -10.49 -10.46 16.86
CA LYS A 90 -11.75 -11.08 17.24
C LYS A 90 -12.55 -10.19 18.19
N ALA A 91 -11.88 -9.51 19.12
CA ALA A 91 -12.51 -8.57 20.04
C ALA A 91 -13.05 -7.33 19.32
N ALA A 92 -12.31 -6.79 18.35
CA ALA A 92 -12.73 -5.63 17.56
C ALA A 92 -13.85 -5.93 16.54
N LYS A 93 -14.10 -7.20 16.24
CA LYS A 93 -15.15 -7.66 15.30
C LYS A 93 -16.43 -8.13 16.00
N LYS A 94 -16.45 -8.18 17.33
CA LYS A 94 -17.65 -8.44 18.13
C LYS A 94 -18.36 -7.14 18.47
#